data_AF-A0A7C3SNI7-F1
#
_entry.id   AF-A0A7C3SNI7-F1
#
_cell.length_a   1.000
_cell.length_b   1.000
_cell.length_c   1.000
_cell.angle_alpha   90.00
_cell.angle_beta   90.00
_cell.angle_gamma   90.00
#
_symmetry.space_group_name_H-M   'P 1'
#
loop_
_entity.id
_entity.type
_entity.pdbx_description
1 polymer ?
#
loop_
_entity_poly.entity_id
_entity_poly.type
_entity_poly.pdbx_seq_one_letter_code
_entity_poly.pdbx_strand_id
1 'polypeptide(L)'
;MIKTNYISVDEFKNWNPETDFSNYSIATLSGMITRASAWVDNYLNYSLMIEDIENEIAEATVTTDGDLMIFPRKIPIVSVSKIGLKLGQYDVSLVLEDESGKYYDIPEPRHHILYPFQQLQL
;
A
#
# COMPACT_ATOMS: atom_id res chain seq x y z
N MET A 1 10.42 -1.27 17.83
CA MET A 1 9.21 -0.62 17.28
C MET A 1 8.04 -0.91 18.18
N ILE A 2 7.25 0.11 18.53
CA ILE A 2 5.94 -0.07 19.15
C ILE A 2 5.05 -0.67 18.07
N LYS A 3 4.54 -1.89 18.28
CA LYS A 3 3.60 -2.51 17.33
C LYS A 3 2.22 -1.92 17.59
N THR A 4 1.71 -1.20 16.59
CA THR A 4 0.42 -0.51 16.66
C THR A 4 -0.71 -1.47 16.32
N ASN A 5 -1.85 -1.34 16.98
CA ASN A 5 -3.05 -2.10 16.61
C ASN A 5 -3.65 -1.51 15.33
N TYR A 6 -4.00 -2.36 14.36
CA TYR A 6 -4.70 -1.90 13.16
C TYR A 6 -6.15 -1.53 13.37
N ILE A 7 -6.74 -2.05 14.45
CA ILE A 7 -8.10 -1.72 14.87
C ILE A 7 -8.09 -1.44 16.37
N SER A 8 -8.98 -0.57 16.80
CA SER A 8 -9.22 -0.33 18.22
C SER A 8 -9.93 -1.52 18.87
N VAL A 9 -9.88 -1.58 20.20
CA VAL A 9 -10.65 -2.57 20.97
C VAL A 9 -12.15 -2.37 20.77
N ASP A 10 -12.60 -1.12 20.58
CA ASP A 10 -14.02 -0.82 20.37
C ASP A 10 -14.50 -1.25 18.98
N GLU A 11 -13.71 -1.03 17.93
CA GLU A 11 -13.99 -1.58 16.60
C GLU A 11 -14.06 -3.10 16.62
N PHE A 12 -13.09 -3.75 17.28
CA PHE A 12 -13.09 -5.21 17.41
C PHE A 12 -14.37 -5.73 18.10
N LYS A 13 -14.83 -5.08 19.18
CA LYS A 13 -16.09 -5.44 19.85
C LYS A 13 -17.31 -5.21 18.95
N ASN A 14 -17.35 -4.08 18.26
CA ASN A 14 -18.46 -3.72 17.37
C ASN A 14 -18.59 -4.66 16.17
N TRP A 15 -17.48 -5.22 15.69
CA TRP A 15 -17.48 -6.19 14.59
C TRP A 15 -17.84 -7.61 15.02
N ASN A 16 -17.80 -7.91 16.33
CA ASN A 16 -18.08 -9.23 16.88
C ASN A 16 -19.12 -9.14 18.03
N PRO A 17 -20.31 -8.56 17.77
CA PRO A 17 -21.30 -8.28 18.82
C PRO A 17 -21.86 -9.54 19.50
N GLU A 18 -21.74 -10.70 18.86
CA GLU A 18 -22.14 -12.00 19.38
C GLU A 18 -21.19 -12.56 20.45
N THR A 19 -19.97 -12.01 20.56
CA THR A 19 -18.96 -12.47 21.50
C THR A 19 -19.09 -11.72 22.83
N ASP A 20 -19.18 -12.45 23.94
CA ASP A 20 -19.15 -11.84 25.27
C ASP A 20 -17.72 -11.49 25.70
N PHE A 21 -17.44 -10.19 25.78
CA PHE A 21 -16.15 -9.64 26.19
C PHE A 21 -16.08 -9.27 27.67
N SER A 22 -17.12 -9.52 28.47
CA SER A 22 -17.22 -9.10 29.87
C SER A 22 -16.06 -9.55 30.75
N ASN A 23 -15.48 -10.73 30.44
CA ASN A 23 -14.38 -11.34 31.19
C ASN A 23 -12.99 -10.89 30.71
N TYR A 24 -12.88 -10.14 29.62
CA TYR A 24 -11.60 -9.74 29.05
C TYR A 24 -11.30 -8.27 29.33
N SER A 25 -10.13 -8.00 29.90
CA SER A 25 -9.67 -6.63 30.09
C SER A 25 -9.36 -5.96 28.74
N ILE A 26 -9.46 -4.62 28.68
CA ILE A 26 -9.06 -3.84 27.52
C ILE A 26 -7.59 -4.12 27.13
N ALA A 27 -6.70 -4.29 28.11
CA ALA A 27 -5.30 -4.62 27.87
C ALA A 27 -5.13 -6.01 27.23
N THR A 28 -5.94 -6.99 27.64
CA THR A 28 -5.92 -8.34 27.05
C THR A 28 -6.37 -8.32 25.59
N LEU A 29 -7.50 -7.66 25.31
CA LEU A 29 -8.02 -7.54 23.94
C LEU A 29 -7.05 -6.76 23.06
N SER A 30 -6.50 -5.66 23.57
CA SER A 30 -5.47 -4.90 22.88
C SER A 30 -4.25 -5.77 22.55
N GLY A 31 -3.76 -6.58 23.50
CA GLY A 31 -2.65 -7.50 23.26
C GLY A 31 -2.95 -8.59 22.23
N MET A 32 -4.19 -9.09 22.16
CA MET A 32 -4.63 -10.01 21.10
C MET A 32 -4.58 -9.32 19.72
N ILE A 33 -5.12 -8.11 19.63
CA ILE A 33 -5.12 -7.33 18.39
C ILE A 33 -3.68 -6.99 17.97
N THR A 34 -2.79 -6.66 18.91
CA THR A 34 -1.37 -6.41 18.60
C THR A 34 -0.71 -7.64 17.99
N ARG A 35 -0.99 -8.84 18.51
CA ARG A 35 -0.45 -10.08 17.95
C ARG A 35 -1.00 -10.39 16.57
N ALA A 36 -2.29 -10.17 16.34
CA ALA A 36 -2.90 -10.32 15.03
C ALA A 36 -2.31 -9.32 14.02
N SER A 37 -2.18 -8.04 14.41
CA SER A 37 -1.57 -6.98 13.59
C SER A 37 -0.12 -7.33 13.24
N ALA A 38 0.64 -7.80 14.23
CA ALA A 38 2.01 -8.28 14.02
C ALA A 38 2.12 -9.45 13.04
N TRP A 39 1.13 -10.35 13.04
CA TRP A 39 1.10 -11.46 12.09
C TRP A 39 0.84 -10.98 10.67
N VAL A 40 -0.06 -10.00 10.50
CA VAL A 40 -0.33 -9.34 9.21
C VAL A 40 0.94 -8.66 8.69
N ASP A 41 1.67 -7.92 9.53
CA ASP A 41 2.93 -7.26 9.13
C ASP A 41 3.96 -8.25 8.62
N ASN A 42 4.12 -9.37 9.35
CA ASN A 42 5.06 -10.41 8.98
C ASN A 42 4.64 -11.10 7.66
N TYR A 43 3.35 -11.27 7.42
CA TYR A 43 2.83 -11.87 6.20
C TYR A 43 3.01 -10.95 4.99
N LEU A 44 2.71 -9.65 5.15
CA LEU A 44 2.81 -8.65 4.09
C LEU A 44 4.23 -8.12 3.88
N ASN A 45 5.10 -8.26 4.88
CA ASN A 45 6.45 -7.69 4.92
C ASN A 45 6.46 -6.15 4.80
N TYR A 46 5.41 -5.49 5.29
CA TYR A 46 5.31 -4.04 5.49
C TYR A 46 4.16 -3.73 6.46
N SER A 47 4.17 -2.54 7.07
CA SER A 47 3.08 -2.08 7.94
C SER A 47 2.01 -1.29 7.16
N LEU A 48 0.73 -1.65 7.30
CA LEU A 48 -0.39 -1.06 6.52
C LEU A 48 -0.54 0.45 6.72
N MET A 49 -0.37 0.94 7.95
CA MET A 49 -0.77 2.30 8.34
C MET A 49 0.37 3.33 8.40
N ILE A 50 1.63 2.89 8.38
CA ILE A 50 2.75 3.75 8.82
C ILE A 50 3.87 3.81 7.80
N GLU A 51 4.01 2.78 6.97
CA GLU A 51 5.24 2.60 6.19
C GLU A 51 5.03 3.03 4.74
N ASP A 52 5.77 4.07 4.34
CA ASP A 52 6.05 4.31 2.94
C ASP A 52 7.04 3.26 2.45
N ILE A 53 6.71 2.61 1.34
CA ILE A 53 7.58 1.60 0.76
C ILE A 53 8.53 2.30 -0.20
N GLU A 54 9.82 2.20 0.10
CA GLU A 54 10.89 2.77 -0.70
C GLU A 54 11.70 1.68 -1.41
N ASN A 55 12.24 2.01 -2.59
CA ASN A 55 13.14 1.15 -3.36
C ASN A 55 12.57 -0.24 -3.67
N GLU A 56 11.24 -0.34 -3.78
CA GLU A 56 10.57 -1.56 -4.22
C GLU A 56 10.86 -1.82 -5.70
N ILE A 57 11.19 -3.07 -6.03
CA ILE A 57 11.24 -3.56 -7.40
C ILE A 57 9.90 -4.23 -7.66
N ALA A 58 9.02 -3.52 -8.37
CA ALA A 58 7.72 -4.00 -8.75
C ALA A 58 7.72 -4.52 -10.19
N GLU A 59 6.87 -5.48 -10.47
CA GLU A 59 6.59 -5.89 -11.85
C GLU A 59 5.81 -4.78 -12.55
N ALA A 60 6.20 -4.52 -13.80
CA ALA A 60 5.50 -3.59 -14.67
C ALA A 60 5.24 -4.26 -16.03
N THR A 61 4.09 -3.98 -16.61
CA THR A 61 3.68 -4.47 -17.92
C THR A 61 3.22 -3.31 -18.77
N VAL A 62 3.28 -3.48 -20.09
CA VAL A 62 2.77 -2.50 -21.04
C VAL A 62 1.41 -2.99 -21.52
N THR A 63 0.39 -2.14 -21.40
CA THR A 63 -0.97 -2.43 -21.87
C THR A 63 -1.03 -2.42 -23.40
N THR A 64 -2.13 -2.89 -23.97
CA THR A 64 -2.37 -2.81 -25.42
C THR A 64 -2.39 -1.38 -25.96
N ASP A 65 -2.71 -0.42 -25.09
CA ASP A 65 -2.76 1.01 -25.42
C ASP A 65 -1.39 1.70 -25.30
N GLY A 66 -0.36 0.94 -24.87
CA GLY A 66 1.01 1.44 -24.70
C GLY A 66 1.29 2.04 -23.33
N ASP A 67 0.32 2.02 -22.42
CA ASP A 67 0.48 2.57 -21.07
C ASP A 67 1.30 1.62 -20.20
N LEU A 68 2.11 2.21 -19.32
CA LEU A 68 2.87 1.45 -18.34
C LEU A 68 2.01 1.18 -17.11
N MET A 69 1.75 -0.09 -16.84
CA MET A 69 1.00 -0.53 -15.67
C MET A 69 1.96 -1.17 -14.66
N ILE A 70 1.98 -0.65 -13.43
CA ILE A 70 2.89 -1.06 -12.35
C ILE A 70 2.09 -1.63 -11.19
N PHE A 71 2.56 -2.74 -10.61
CA PHE A 71 1.90 -3.43 -9.50
C PHE A 71 2.74 -3.41 -8.22
N PRO A 72 2.69 -2.34 -7.42
CA PRO A 72 3.29 -2.33 -6.09
C PRO A 72 2.62 -3.36 -5.16
N ARG A 73 3.37 -3.84 -4.17
CA ARG A 73 2.88 -4.78 -3.17
C ARG A 73 1.86 -4.18 -2.19
N LYS A 74 1.93 -2.87 -1.93
CA LYS A 74 1.04 -2.21 -0.96
C LYS A 74 -0.30 -1.86 -1.57
N ILE A 75 -1.35 -2.39 -0.95
CA ILE A 75 -2.74 -2.21 -1.35
C ILE A 75 -3.56 -1.72 -0.14
N PRO A 76 -4.47 -0.73 -0.30
CA PRO A 76 -4.68 0.05 -1.51
C PRO A 76 -3.53 1.05 -1.74
N ILE A 77 -3.25 1.35 -3.00
CA ILE A 77 -2.29 2.39 -3.37
C ILE A 77 -2.97 3.75 -3.13
N VAL A 78 -2.37 4.60 -2.30
CA VAL A 78 -2.91 5.94 -1.97
C VAL A 78 -2.25 7.02 -2.82
N SER A 79 -0.93 6.95 -2.94
CA SER A 79 -0.12 7.91 -3.70
C SER A 79 1.23 7.29 -4.03
N VAL A 80 1.93 7.93 -4.98
CA VAL A 80 3.28 7.56 -5.38
C VAL A 80 4.12 8.85 -5.42
N SER A 81 5.31 8.80 -4.84
CA SER A 81 6.25 9.93 -4.81
C SER A 81 7.35 9.84 -5.87
N LYS A 82 7.76 8.62 -6.24
CA LYS A 82 8.79 8.40 -7.26
C LYS A 82 8.62 7.05 -7.95
N ILE A 83 8.81 7.04 -9.27
CA ILE A 83 8.91 5.80 -10.06
C ILE A 83 10.21 5.87 -10.87
N GLY A 84 11.01 4.81 -10.78
CA GLY A 84 12.23 4.64 -11.57
C GLY A 84 12.10 3.41 -12.46
N LEU A 85 12.42 3.56 -13.74
CA LEU A 85 12.55 2.47 -14.69
C LEU A 85 14.01 2.09 -14.83
N LYS A 86 14.29 0.81 -14.62
CA LYS A 86 15.63 0.24 -14.78
C LYS A 86 15.67 -0.72 -15.96
N LEU A 87 16.44 -0.36 -16.99
CA LEU A 87 16.69 -1.20 -18.16
C LEU A 87 18.19 -1.50 -18.26
N GLY A 88 18.63 -2.59 -17.63
CA GLY A 88 20.04 -2.95 -17.57
C GLY A 88 20.87 -1.92 -16.78
N GLN A 89 21.69 -1.15 -17.49
CA GLN A 89 22.53 -0.07 -16.93
C GLN A 89 21.85 1.32 -17.02
N TYR A 90 20.69 1.42 -17.68
CA TYR A 90 19.95 2.67 -17.78
C TYR A 90 18.95 2.78 -16.64
N ASP A 91 19.04 3.87 -15.89
CA ASP A 91 18.07 4.25 -14.86
C ASP A 91 17.39 5.56 -15.31
N VAL A 92 16.07 5.53 -15.47
CA VAL A 92 15.26 6.70 -15.82
C VAL A 92 14.24 6.93 -14.71
N SER A 93 14.15 8.17 -14.19
CA SER A 93 13.08 8.54 -13.26
C SER A 93 11.92 9.18 -14.02
N LEU A 94 10.70 8.71 -13.76
CA LEU A 94 9.48 9.27 -14.35
C LEU A 94 9.06 10.55 -13.62
N VAL A 95 8.50 11.50 -14.38
CA VAL A 95 7.88 12.70 -13.83
C VAL A 95 6.45 12.36 -13.44
N LEU A 96 6.08 12.51 -12.17
CA LEU A 96 4.77 12.05 -11.68
C LEU A 96 3.73 13.17 -11.61
N GLU A 97 4.17 14.42 -11.51
CA GLU A 97 3.30 15.59 -11.44
C GLU A 97 4.05 16.86 -11.88
N ASP A 98 3.29 17.84 -12.31
CA ASP A 98 3.72 19.22 -12.58
C ASP A 98 2.71 20.22 -11.97
N GLU A 99 2.82 21.49 -12.34
CA GLU A 99 1.85 22.53 -11.95
C GLU A 99 0.44 22.29 -12.52
N SER A 100 0.31 21.46 -13.56
CA SER A 100 -0.94 21.14 -14.25
C SER A 100 -1.67 19.92 -13.68
N GLY A 101 -0.97 19.05 -12.94
CA GLY A 101 -1.56 17.92 -12.24
C GLY A 101 -0.68 16.67 -12.23
N LYS A 102 -1.29 15.52 -11.92
CA LYS A 102 -0.60 14.22 -11.89
C LYS A 102 -0.57 13.61 -13.28
N TYR A 103 0.55 12.99 -13.62
CA TYR A 103 0.78 12.27 -14.88
C TYR A 103 0.58 10.76 -14.74
N TYR A 104 -0.05 10.31 -13.66
CA TYR A 104 -0.41 8.92 -13.44
C TYR A 104 -1.83 8.83 -12.90
N ASP A 105 -2.45 7.67 -13.09
CA ASP A 105 -3.73 7.31 -12.50
C ASP A 105 -3.58 6.09 -11.59
N ILE A 106 -4.45 6.00 -10.58
CA ILE A 106 -4.60 4.84 -9.70
C ILE A 106 -6.09 4.45 -9.77
N PRO A 107 -6.48 3.67 -10.78
CA PRO A 107 -7.87 3.31 -10.97
C PRO A 107 -8.34 2.37 -9.86
N GLU A 108 -9.63 2.46 -9.51
CA GLU A 108 -10.25 1.52 -8.57
C GLU A 108 -10.14 0.07 -9.13
N PRO A 109 -9.72 -0.93 -8.33
CA PRO A 109 -9.68 -0.96 -6.87
C PRO A 109 -8.33 -0.53 -6.23
N ARG A 110 -7.50 0.25 -6.92
CA ARG A 110 -6.19 0.77 -6.46
C ARG A 110 -5.12 -0.29 -6.22
N HIS A 111 -5.09 -1.28 -7.10
CA HIS A 111 -4.10 -2.37 -7.08
C HIS A 111 -2.91 -2.11 -8.01
N HIS A 112 -3.02 -1.12 -8.88
CA HIS A 112 -1.97 -0.78 -9.83
C HIS A 112 -1.92 0.73 -10.07
N ILE A 113 -0.79 1.17 -10.60
CA ILE A 113 -0.57 2.51 -11.11
C ILE A 113 -0.56 2.41 -12.64
N LEU A 114 -1.23 3.34 -13.30
CA LEU A 114 -1.22 3.47 -14.75
C LEU A 114 -0.52 4.78 -15.11
N TYR A 115 0.56 4.66 -15.87
CA TYR A 115 1.34 5.79 -16.37
C TYR A 115 1.16 5.87 -17.89
N PRO A 116 0.46 6.90 -18.41
CA PRO A 116 0.07 6.96 -19.81
C PRO A 116 1.25 7.06 -20.77
N PHE A 117 1.14 6.42 -21.93
CA PHE A 117 2.23 6.41 -22.91
C PHE A 117 2.62 7.83 -23.37
N GLN A 118 1.67 8.78 -23.42
CA GLN A 118 1.95 10.14 -23.88
C GLN A 118 2.97 10.84 -22.98
N GLN A 119 3.05 10.41 -21.71
CA GLN A 119 3.96 10.95 -20.70
C GLN A 119 5.30 10.18 -20.63
N LEU A 120 5.47 9.11 -21.43
CA LEU A 120 6.70 8.31 -21.54
C LEU A 120 7.69 8.90 -22.57
N GLN A 121 7.61 10.19 -22.89
CA GLN A 121 8.60 10.84 -23.74
C GLN A 121 9.95 10.91 -23.01
N LEU A 122 10.80 9.92 -23.29
CA LEU A 122 12.20 9.82 -22.87
C LEU A 122 13.10 10.70 -23.73
#